data_AF-A0A964HDE5-F1
#
_entry.id   AF-A0A964HDE5-F1
#
_cell.length_a   1.000
_cell.length_b   1.000
_cell.length_c   1.000
_cell.angle_alpha   90.00
_cell.angle_beta   90.00
_cell.angle_gamma   90.00
#
_symmetry.space_group_name_H-M   'P 1'
#
loop_
_entity.id
_entity.type
_entity.pdbx_description
1 polymer ?
#
loop_
_entity_poly.entity_id
_entity_poly.type
_entity_poly.pdbx_seq_one_letter_code
_entity_poly.pdbx_strand_id
1 'polypeptide(L)'
;MKRLLRHPLLTGALLVVLTLGTLAPPPAAAITFGEEEELSAEILRIIFKRMQVVEDPYITGYVNRVGRRILAVMPQQPFRYRFYVINQDMYNAFATPAGHIFLYSGL
;
A
#
# COMPACT_ATOMS: atom_id res chain seq x y z
N MET A 1 -4.54 -48.00 26.29
CA MET A 1 -5.00 -46.69 25.73
C MET A 1 -6.03 -45.96 26.62
N LYS A 2 -5.90 -45.96 27.97
CA LYS A 2 -6.87 -45.31 28.89
C LYS A 2 -6.23 -44.31 29.89
N ARG A 3 -4.92 -44.04 29.78
CA ARG A 3 -4.21 -43.14 30.71
C ARG A 3 -4.45 -41.65 30.42
N LEU A 4 -4.93 -41.31 29.23
CA LEU A 4 -5.20 -39.93 28.81
C LEU A 4 -6.48 -39.33 29.44
N LEU A 5 -7.32 -40.15 30.07
CA LEU A 5 -8.65 -39.78 30.56
C LEU A 5 -8.73 -39.64 32.10
N ARG A 6 -7.61 -39.48 32.80
CA ARG A 6 -7.59 -39.34 34.27
C ARG A 6 -7.73 -37.89 34.75
N HIS A 7 -7.54 -36.91 33.88
CA HIS A 7 -7.63 -35.48 34.23
C HIS A 7 -8.33 -34.67 33.12
N PRO A 8 -9.67 -34.75 33.01
CA PRO A 8 -10.43 -34.05 31.96
C PRO A 8 -10.28 -32.52 32.00
N LEU A 9 -10.00 -31.98 33.18
CA LEU A 9 -9.72 -30.55 33.39
C LEU A 9 -8.37 -30.13 32.77
N LEU A 10 -7.33 -30.96 32.90
CA LEU A 10 -6.01 -30.67 32.32
C LEU A 10 -6.03 -30.77 30.80
N THR A 11 -6.75 -31.75 30.24
CA THR A 11 -6.93 -31.87 28.80
C THR A 11 -7.78 -30.73 28.23
N GLY A 12 -8.84 -30.31 28.93
CA GLY A 12 -9.66 -29.15 28.53
C GLY A 12 -8.87 -27.85 28.56
N ALA A 13 -8.09 -27.60 29.62
CA ALA A 13 -7.25 -26.42 29.71
C ALA A 13 -6.17 -26.38 28.61
N LEU A 14 -5.54 -27.51 28.30
CA LEU A 14 -4.56 -27.60 27.22
C LEU A 14 -5.19 -27.30 25.85
N LEU A 15 -6.40 -27.79 25.60
CA LEU A 15 -7.14 -27.55 24.36
C LEU A 15 -7.54 -26.08 24.22
N VAL A 16 -7.95 -25.44 25.31
CA VAL A 16 -8.27 -24.00 25.34
C VAL A 16 -7.02 -23.14 25.10
N VAL A 17 -5.87 -23.49 25.66
CA VAL A 17 -4.61 -22.76 25.42
C VAL A 17 -4.15 -22.88 23.97
N LEU A 18 -4.27 -24.08 23.38
CA LEU A 18 -3.93 -24.33 21.99
C LEU A 18 -4.85 -23.59 21.01
N THR A 19 -6.15 -23.48 21.32
CA THR A 19 -7.09 -22.72 20.48
C THR A 19 -6.94 -21.21 20.67
N LEU A 20 -6.68 -20.73 21.89
CA LEU A 20 -6.41 -19.30 22.12
C LEU A 20 -5.14 -18.81 21.42
N GLY A 21 -4.10 -19.66 21.36
CA GLY A 21 -2.83 -19.31 20.71
C GLY A 21 -2.91 -19.15 19.18
N THR A 22 -3.91 -19.74 18.52
CA THR A 22 -4.10 -19.65 17.06
C THR A 22 -5.16 -18.63 16.64
N LEU A 23 -5.94 -18.10 17.59
CA LEU A 23 -6.98 -17.09 17.36
C LEU A 23 -6.41 -15.68 17.14
N ALA A 24 -5.18 -15.41 17.59
CA ALA A 24 -4.53 -14.12 17.37
C ALA A 24 -3.81 -14.13 16.00
N PRO A 25 -4.18 -13.25 15.05
CA PRO A 25 -3.39 -13.09 13.84
C PRO A 25 -1.97 -12.63 14.22
N PRO A 26 -0.93 -13.09 13.50
CA PRO A 26 0.42 -12.63 13.76
C PRO A 26 0.49 -11.11 13.59
N PRO A 27 1.33 -10.41 14.37
CA PRO A 27 1.51 -8.98 14.21
C PRO A 27 1.96 -8.69 12.77
N ALA A 28 1.19 -7.88 12.05
CA ALA A 28 1.58 -7.37 10.75
C ALA A 28 2.52 -6.19 10.96
N ALA A 29 3.81 -6.38 10.70
CA ALA A 29 4.78 -5.30 10.70
C ALA A 29 4.64 -4.48 9.41
N ALA A 30 4.67 -3.16 9.53
CA ALA A 30 4.83 -2.28 8.38
C ALA A 30 6.26 -2.38 7.85
N ILE A 31 6.43 -2.16 6.54
CA ILE A 31 7.75 -2.02 5.93
C ILE A 31 8.36 -0.65 6.29
N THR A 32 9.67 -0.56 6.21
CA THR A 32 10.42 0.68 6.38
C THR A 32 10.24 1.61 5.18
N PHE A 33 10.55 2.90 5.34
CA PHE A 33 10.50 3.86 4.22
C PHE A 33 11.47 3.49 3.07
N GLY A 34 12.62 2.89 3.38
CA GLY A 34 13.57 2.43 2.37
C GLY A 34 13.05 1.24 1.57
N GLU A 35 12.47 0.25 2.25
CA GLU A 35 11.79 -0.88 1.59
C GLU A 35 10.60 -0.41 0.74
N GLU A 36 9.89 0.63 1.19
CA GLU A 36 8.80 1.24 0.43
C GLU A 36 9.29 1.92 -0.85
N GLU A 37 10.44 2.62 -0.80
CA GLU A 37 11.09 3.21 -1.98
C GLU A 37 11.55 2.15 -2.99
N GLU A 38 12.16 1.06 -2.51
CA GLU A 38 12.59 -0.07 -3.35
C GLU A 38 11.40 -0.73 -4.04
N LEU A 39 10.33 -1.00 -3.29
CA LEU A 39 9.08 -1.54 -3.83
C LEU A 39 8.46 -0.59 -4.87
N SER A 40 8.51 0.72 -4.62
CA SER A 40 8.01 1.71 -5.56
C SER A 40 8.76 1.65 -6.89
N ALA A 41 10.10 1.52 -6.87
CA ALA A 41 10.90 1.43 -8.09
C ALA A 41 10.48 0.26 -9.00
N GLU A 42 10.15 -0.89 -8.41
CA GLU A 42 9.65 -2.06 -9.16
C GLU A 42 8.26 -1.79 -9.77
N ILE A 43 7.35 -1.22 -8.98
CA ILE A 43 6.00 -0.87 -9.43
C ILE A 43 6.05 0.13 -10.59
N LEU A 44 6.91 1.16 -10.51
CA LEU A 44 7.08 2.14 -11.57
C LEU A 44 7.56 1.52 -12.87
N ARG A 45 8.50 0.56 -12.82
CA ARG A 45 8.93 -0.18 -14.03
C ARG A 45 7.77 -0.89 -14.68
N ILE A 46 6.87 -1.50 -13.90
CA ILE A 46 5.69 -2.19 -14.43
C ILE A 46 4.71 -1.20 -15.04
N ILE A 47 4.41 -0.10 -14.35
CA ILE A 47 3.48 0.92 -14.82
C ILE A 47 3.97 1.55 -16.11
N PHE A 48 5.20 2.06 -16.16
CA PHE A 48 5.74 2.72 -17.36
C PHE A 48 5.95 1.77 -18.54
N LYS A 49 6.03 0.46 -18.30
CA LYS A 49 6.04 -0.54 -19.36
C LYS A 49 4.64 -0.84 -19.93
N ARG A 50 3.59 -0.72 -19.12
CA ARG A 50 2.23 -1.16 -19.47
C ARG A 50 1.26 -0.03 -19.78
N MET A 51 1.52 1.16 -19.27
CA MET A 51 0.62 2.31 -19.34
C MET A 51 1.25 3.43 -20.15
N GLN A 52 0.46 4.07 -21.01
CA GLN A 52 0.91 5.21 -21.79
C GLN A 52 0.87 6.47 -20.92
N VAL A 53 2.04 6.98 -20.56
CA VAL A 53 2.17 8.24 -19.81
C VAL A 53 2.04 9.42 -20.76
N VAL A 54 1.31 10.45 -20.34
CA VAL A 54 1.20 11.72 -21.04
C VAL A 54 2.41 12.58 -20.67
N GLU A 55 3.21 12.94 -21.68
CA GLU A 55 4.43 13.76 -21.51
C GLU A 55 4.22 15.25 -21.80
N ASP A 56 3.00 15.66 -22.14
CA ASP A 56 2.68 17.05 -22.46
C ASP A 56 3.01 17.99 -21.26
N PRO A 57 3.89 18.99 -21.44
CA PRO A 57 4.34 19.87 -20.36
C PRO A 57 3.23 20.79 -19.81
N TYR A 58 2.21 21.11 -20.61
CA TYR A 58 1.06 21.89 -20.14
C TYR A 58 0.18 21.07 -19.21
N ILE A 59 -0.11 19.82 -19.60
CA ILE A 59 -0.93 18.90 -18.81
C ILE A 59 -0.21 18.54 -17.50
N THR A 60 1.02 18.04 -17.61
CA THR A 60 1.84 17.68 -16.44
C THR A 60 2.10 18.90 -15.55
N GLY A 61 2.31 20.08 -16.13
CA GLY A 61 2.45 21.33 -15.42
C GLY A 61 1.21 21.71 -14.62
N TYR A 62 0.01 21.55 -15.20
CA TYR A 62 -1.25 21.80 -14.51
C TYR A 62 -1.45 20.88 -13.30
N VAL A 63 -1.34 19.56 -13.51
CA VAL A 63 -1.52 18.57 -12.44
C VAL A 63 -0.51 18.79 -11.31
N ASN A 64 0.76 19.07 -11.64
CA ASN A 64 1.77 19.39 -10.64
C ASN A 64 1.44 20.66 -9.85
N ARG A 65 0.84 21.70 -10.46
CA ARG A 65 0.40 22.90 -9.72
C ARG A 65 -0.72 22.58 -8.74
N VAL A 66 -1.70 21.78 -9.16
CA VAL A 66 -2.81 21.33 -8.30
C VAL A 66 -2.26 20.50 -7.13
N GLY A 67 -1.42 19.50 -7.43
CA GLY A 67 -0.78 18.67 -6.42
C GLY A 67 0.02 19.49 -5.40
N ARG A 68 0.83 20.46 -5.86
CA ARG A 68 1.56 21.36 -4.95
C ARG A 68 0.66 22.19 -4.04
N ARG A 69 -0.50 22.65 -4.55
CA ARG A 69 -1.47 23.40 -3.73
C ARG A 69 -2.05 22.53 -2.61
N ILE A 70 -2.30 21.25 -2.89
CA ILE A 70 -2.77 20.28 -1.88
C ILE A 70 -1.66 20.01 -0.86
N LEU A 71 -0.44 19.72 -1.32
CA LEU A 71 0.70 19.41 -0.44
C LEU A 71 1.08 20.59 0.47
N ALA A 72 0.84 21.84 0.04
CA ALA A 72 1.16 23.04 0.81
C ALA A 72 0.39 23.16 2.14
N VAL A 73 -0.72 22.44 2.30
CA VAL A 73 -1.52 22.43 3.54
C VAL A 73 -1.43 21.12 4.32
N MET A 74 -0.66 20.15 3.81
CA MET A 74 -0.48 18.86 4.47
C MET A 74 0.64 18.92 5.52
N PRO A 75 0.58 18.09 6.57
CA PRO A 75 1.72 17.90 7.47
C PRO A 75 2.91 17.32 6.68
N GLN A 76 4.11 17.46 7.23
CA GLN A 76 5.32 16.92 6.58
C GLN A 76 5.16 15.43 6.30
N GLN A 77 5.49 15.05 5.07
CA GLN A 77 5.43 13.68 4.59
C GLN A 77 6.84 13.12 4.41
N PRO A 78 7.05 11.81 4.61
CA PRO A 78 8.37 11.19 4.46
C PRO A 78 8.82 11.06 3.00
N PHE A 79 7.95 11.34 2.03
CA PHE A 79 8.20 11.13 0.60
C PHE A 79 8.06 12.41 -0.22
N ARG A 80 8.83 12.46 -1.31
CA ARG A 80 8.68 13.48 -2.34
C ARG A 80 7.64 13.05 -3.36
N TYR A 81 6.49 13.71 -3.32
CA TYR A 81 5.39 13.41 -4.23
C TYR A 81 5.72 13.69 -5.70
N ARG A 82 5.25 12.81 -6.58
CA ARG A 82 5.35 12.94 -8.04
C ARG A 82 4.00 12.61 -8.65
N PHE A 83 3.58 13.42 -9.61
CA PHE A 83 2.29 13.26 -10.27
C PHE A 83 2.50 12.85 -11.73
N TYR A 84 1.73 11.87 -12.18
CA TYR A 84 1.78 11.32 -13.52
C TYR A 84 0.37 11.31 -14.10
N VAL A 85 0.28 11.59 -15.39
CA VAL A 85 -0.98 11.48 -16.13
C VAL A 85 -0.87 10.31 -17.07
N ILE A 86 -1.84 9.40 -17.03
CA ILE A 86 -1.92 8.22 -17.87
C ILE A 86 -3.04 8.44 -18.89
N ASN A 87 -2.75 8.15 -20.16
CA ASN A 87 -3.71 8.23 -21.26
C ASN A 87 -4.71 7.07 -21.18
N GLN A 88 -5.79 7.30 -20.42
CA GLN A 88 -6.91 6.38 -20.19
C GLN A 88 -8.18 7.23 -20.04
N ASP A 89 -9.27 6.82 -20.66
CA ASP A 89 -10.56 7.53 -20.68
C ASP A 89 -11.43 7.24 -19.45
N MET A 90 -11.07 6.24 -18.66
CA MET A 90 -11.77 5.89 -17.43
C MET A 90 -11.53 6.93 -16.33
N TYR A 91 -12.59 7.34 -15.64
CA TYR A 91 -12.54 8.28 -14.50
C TYR A 91 -11.86 7.61 -13.29
N ASN A 92 -10.56 7.84 -13.09
CA ASN A 92 -9.80 7.21 -12.01
C ASN A 92 -8.51 7.98 -11.63
N ALA A 93 -8.08 7.78 -10.40
CA ALA A 93 -6.74 8.12 -9.92
C ALA A 93 -6.31 7.16 -8.81
N PHE A 94 -5.02 6.85 -8.73
CA PHE A 94 -4.47 5.96 -7.71
C PHE A 94 -3.09 6.41 -7.25
N ALA A 95 -2.69 5.95 -6.07
CA ALA A 95 -1.35 6.18 -5.52
C ALA A 95 -0.59 4.85 -5.46
N THR A 96 0.71 4.90 -5.67
CA THR A 96 1.62 3.81 -5.38
C THR A 96 2.58 4.23 -4.26
N PRO A 97 3.33 3.27 -3.69
CA PRO A 97 4.25 3.54 -2.58
C PRO A 97 5.23 4.68 -2.86
N ALA A 98 5.76 5.30 -1.81
CA ALA A 98 6.72 6.40 -1.88
C ALA A 98 6.23 7.68 -2.60
N GLY A 99 4.92 7.97 -2.55
CA GLY A 99 4.36 9.26 -2.98
C GLY A 99 4.15 9.43 -4.48
N HIS A 100 4.05 8.35 -5.24
CA HIS A 100 3.78 8.40 -6.68
C HIS A 100 2.27 8.37 -6.94
N ILE A 101 1.74 9.42 -7.56
CA ILE A 101 0.30 9.61 -7.80
C ILE A 101 0.02 9.58 -9.30
N PHE A 102 -0.94 8.77 -9.71
CA PHE A 102 -1.33 8.55 -11.10
C PHE A 102 -2.76 9.00 -11.31
N LEU A 103 -2.97 9.83 -12.31
CA LEU A 103 -4.29 10.32 -12.73
C LEU A 103 -4.57 9.83 -14.14
N TYR A 104 -5.77 9.35 -14.41
CA TYR A 104 -6.19 9.04 -15.76
C TYR A 104 -6.68 10.32 -16.44
N SER A 105 -6.45 10.45 -17.75
CA SER A 105 -6.91 11.60 -18.54
C SER A 105 -8.43 11.76 -18.60
N GLY A 106 -9.18 10.70 -18.28
CA GLY A 106 -10.64 10.73 -18.18
C GLY A 106 -11.20 11.25 -16.85
N LEU A 107 -10.34 11.55 -15.88
CA LEU A 107 -10.70 12.24 -14.63
C LEU A 107 -10.91 13.75 -14.87
#